data_AF-A0A5E4HX96-F1
#
_entry.id   AF-A0A5E4HX96-F1
#
_cell.length_a   1.000
_cell.length_b   1.000
_cell.length_c   1.000
_cell.angle_alpha   90.00
_cell.angle_beta   90.00
_cell.angle_gamma   90.00
#
_symmetry.space_group_name_H-M   'P 1'
#
loop_
_entity.id
_entity.type
_entity.pdbx_description
1 polymer ?
#
loop_
_entity_poly.entity_id
_entity_poly.type
_entity_poly.pdbx_seq_one_letter_code
_entity_poly.pdbx_strand_id
1 'polypeptide(L)'
;MKSASYSVLALLLLAASLCVHAALPAQVSGVIEPDMSVQSNALASDGATVMLYTINGAPAFLVVNDQLLTDSASIQSFLEKDVRLTSGYNDTLDSTTAAFSTLQSVRTAPEAHCAQYTAVDRFPCFNKASCVKAAQANPQTSSMINAEGFWEAMVDWQAQRAAFNTSANALAATLASPSPSADYAASVQGNLSAVRRQFDVFMHNDLYRTRWDADCPKFNRSTCFEFCTRTNWTGEENWSAMESQWYRVGASLTSLKDQPARAQALAQSTAQWLDYAKNRPALWSAMDSEMSARESATAMNFSASSAVWSDPALASDILSWKQSLNSTRALAASGKIHSALAAKPVLINQSDALEDRIADHQKRADHIRNSLKSIQLAIASLNKSGSNQSASFAASYAALASASAPPIPAAQLANLETQSAQLEQLTLSEVARMQLNAPPASQDSGAAAQAIVQTNANAGAKSGTNASASANASSPAPGSSKPNSSPLPCALPAAGLVMLLGVAIIRPKRAS
;
A
#
# COMPACT_ATOMS: atom_id res chain seq x y z
N MET A 1 -30.90 -46.63 7.05
CA MET A 1 -31.50 -45.30 7.32
C MET A 1 -30.57 -44.42 8.17
N LYS A 2 -29.29 -44.24 7.79
CA LYS A 2 -28.31 -43.41 8.52
C LYS A 2 -27.58 -42.37 7.64
N SER A 3 -27.87 -42.30 6.35
CA SER A 3 -27.24 -41.32 5.43
C SER A 3 -28.04 -40.02 5.25
N ALA A 4 -29.32 -39.98 5.62
CA ALA A 4 -30.15 -38.79 5.42
C ALA A 4 -29.89 -37.67 6.46
N SER A 5 -29.31 -37.98 7.61
CA SER A 5 -29.11 -37.01 8.71
C SER A 5 -27.86 -36.14 8.54
N TYR A 6 -26.86 -36.58 7.77
CA TYR A 6 -25.63 -35.81 7.55
C TYR A 6 -25.79 -34.74 6.45
N SER A 7 -26.65 -34.98 5.46
CA SER A 7 -26.90 -34.00 4.39
C SER A 7 -27.70 -32.79 4.86
N VAL A 8 -28.60 -32.95 5.84
CA VAL A 8 -29.38 -31.83 6.40
C VAL A 8 -28.52 -30.95 7.31
N LEU A 9 -27.60 -31.54 8.08
CA LEU A 9 -26.68 -30.79 8.94
C LEU A 9 -25.62 -30.00 8.13
N ALA A 10 -25.14 -30.58 7.02
CA ALA A 10 -24.22 -29.88 6.10
C ALA A 10 -24.91 -28.74 5.33
N LEU A 11 -26.20 -28.90 4.97
CA LEU A 11 -26.98 -27.83 4.34
C LEU A 11 -27.32 -26.68 5.32
N LEU A 12 -27.56 -26.99 6.59
CA LEU A 12 -27.77 -26.00 7.65
C LEU A 12 -26.48 -25.21 7.99
N LEU A 13 -25.31 -25.87 7.92
CA LEU A 13 -24.01 -25.20 8.10
C LEU A 13 -23.61 -24.34 6.87
N LEU A 14 -24.00 -24.73 5.65
CA LEU A 14 -23.81 -23.89 4.45
C LEU A 14 -24.83 -22.73 4.35
N ALA A 15 -26.04 -22.90 4.88
CA ALA A 15 -27.03 -21.82 4.93
C ALA A 15 -26.66 -20.76 6.00
N ALA A 16 -25.97 -21.16 7.07
CA ALA A 16 -25.48 -20.24 8.11
C ALA A 16 -24.28 -19.39 7.65
N SER A 17 -23.50 -19.83 6.64
CA SER A 17 -22.36 -19.07 6.12
C SER A 17 -22.71 -18.05 5.01
N LEU A 18 -23.98 -17.99 4.58
CA LEU A 18 -24.43 -17.08 3.51
C LEU A 18 -25.23 -15.86 4.01
N CYS A 19 -25.45 -15.70 5.31
CA CYS A 19 -26.35 -14.67 5.86
C CYS A 19 -25.78 -13.88 7.06
N VAL A 20 -24.47 -13.62 7.07
CA VAL A 20 -23.90 -12.56 7.93
C VAL A 20 -23.13 -11.58 7.05
N HIS A 21 -23.81 -11.00 6.06
CA HIS A 21 -23.46 -9.64 5.66
C HIS A 21 -23.93 -8.76 6.81
N ALA A 22 -23.08 -8.58 7.82
CA ALA A 22 -23.33 -7.60 8.88
C ALA A 22 -23.74 -6.31 8.17
N ALA A 23 -24.96 -5.84 8.43
CA ALA A 23 -25.49 -4.66 7.78
C ALA A 23 -24.46 -3.53 7.97
N LEU A 24 -24.06 -2.90 6.85
CA LEU A 24 -23.14 -1.78 6.91
C LEU A 24 -23.73 -0.72 7.85
N PRO A 25 -22.95 -0.21 8.82
CA PRO A 25 -23.42 0.87 9.68
C PRO A 25 -23.99 1.99 8.82
N ALA A 26 -25.11 2.59 9.23
CA ALA A 26 -25.83 3.57 8.41
C ALA A 26 -24.90 4.69 7.89
N GLN A 27 -23.96 5.11 8.74
CA GLN A 27 -22.93 6.12 8.44
C GLN A 27 -21.97 5.70 7.31
N VAL A 28 -21.60 4.42 7.24
CA VAL A 28 -20.76 3.87 6.16
C VAL A 28 -21.62 3.67 4.91
N SER A 29 -22.81 3.09 5.06
CA SER A 29 -23.71 2.76 3.95
C SER A 29 -24.11 3.99 3.11
N GLY A 30 -24.24 5.17 3.72
CA GLY A 30 -24.57 6.41 3.01
C GLY A 30 -23.48 6.90 2.05
N VAL A 31 -22.25 6.39 2.20
CA VAL A 31 -21.09 6.75 1.38
C VAL A 31 -20.86 5.74 0.24
N ILE A 32 -21.29 4.49 0.42
CA ILE A 32 -21.01 3.41 -0.54
C ILE A 32 -21.91 3.53 -1.77
N GLU A 33 -21.31 3.40 -2.95
CA GLU A 33 -22.01 3.36 -4.24
C GLU A 33 -22.03 1.94 -4.83
N PRO A 34 -22.95 1.63 -5.77
CA PRO A 34 -23.20 0.26 -6.24
C PRO A 34 -22.00 -0.45 -6.89
N ASP A 35 -21.00 0.28 -7.35
CA ASP A 35 -19.77 -0.25 -7.97
C ASP A 35 -18.55 -0.21 -7.06
N MET A 36 -18.69 0.26 -5.81
CA MET A 36 -17.63 0.25 -4.84
C MET A 36 -17.49 -1.13 -4.19
N SER A 37 -16.27 -1.65 -4.16
CA SER A 37 -15.95 -2.86 -3.40
C SER A 37 -15.68 -2.50 -1.95
N VAL A 38 -16.46 -3.06 -1.03
CA VAL A 38 -16.32 -2.82 0.41
C VAL A 38 -15.92 -4.11 1.09
N GLN A 39 -14.84 -4.07 1.86
CA GLN A 39 -14.44 -5.16 2.73
C GLN A 39 -14.36 -4.66 4.17
N SER A 40 -14.58 -5.56 5.10
CA SER A 40 -14.54 -5.26 6.53
C SER A 40 -13.64 -6.27 7.23
N ASN A 41 -12.68 -5.78 8.01
CA ASN A 41 -11.81 -6.60 8.82
C ASN A 41 -12.07 -6.29 10.30
N ALA A 42 -12.39 -7.32 11.08
CA ALA A 42 -12.52 -7.17 12.52
C ALA A 42 -11.13 -6.95 13.14
N LEU A 43 -11.02 -5.97 14.02
CA LEU A 43 -9.82 -5.72 14.82
C LEU A 43 -10.01 -6.30 16.22
N ALA A 44 -8.93 -6.81 16.81
CA ALA A 44 -8.95 -7.32 18.18
C ALA A 44 -9.18 -6.17 19.16
N SER A 45 -10.08 -6.38 20.12
CA SER A 45 -10.46 -5.36 21.09
C SER A 45 -11.02 -6.01 22.37
N ASP A 46 -10.92 -5.31 23.51
CA ASP A 46 -11.53 -5.77 24.77
C ASP A 46 -12.97 -5.25 24.85
N GLY A 47 -13.94 -6.14 24.61
CA GLY A 47 -15.36 -5.88 24.87
C GLY A 47 -16.07 -4.92 23.91
N ALA A 48 -15.41 -4.44 22.85
CA ALA A 48 -16.02 -3.65 21.79
C ALA A 48 -15.91 -4.35 20.43
N THR A 49 -16.89 -4.14 19.56
CA THR A 49 -16.82 -4.58 18.17
C THR A 49 -16.14 -3.49 17.36
N VAL A 50 -14.94 -3.76 16.87
CA VAL A 50 -14.14 -2.81 16.10
C VAL A 50 -13.96 -3.34 14.69
N MET A 51 -14.42 -2.59 13.69
CA MET A 51 -14.37 -2.98 12.28
C MET A 51 -13.62 -1.91 11.47
N LEU A 52 -12.57 -2.35 10.78
CA LEU A 52 -11.88 -1.56 9.77
C LEU A 52 -12.53 -1.82 8.41
N TYR A 53 -13.12 -0.78 7.81
CA TYR A 53 -13.68 -0.86 6.46
C TYR A 53 -12.67 -0.35 5.45
N THR A 54 -12.52 -1.11 4.36
CA THR A 54 -11.77 -0.70 3.18
C THR A 54 -12.73 -0.50 2.01
N ILE A 55 -12.49 0.55 1.23
CA ILE A 55 -13.21 0.83 -0.01
C ILE A 55 -12.19 0.73 -1.15
N ASN A 56 -12.48 -0.12 -2.14
CA ASN A 56 -11.60 -0.35 -3.28
C ASN A 56 -10.16 -0.70 -2.89
N GLY A 57 -10.01 -1.50 -1.82
CA GLY A 57 -8.73 -1.95 -1.29
C GLY A 57 -8.01 -0.96 -0.37
N ALA A 58 -8.52 0.27 -0.19
CA ALA A 58 -7.91 1.28 0.66
C ALA A 58 -8.67 1.44 2.00
N PRO A 59 -7.98 1.56 3.14
CA PRO A 59 -8.62 1.89 4.43
C PRO A 59 -9.41 3.20 4.36
N ALA A 60 -10.69 3.12 4.71
CA ALA A 60 -11.63 4.24 4.64
C ALA A 60 -12.16 4.65 6.00
N PHE A 61 -12.63 3.69 6.80
CA PHE A 61 -13.33 3.95 8.06
C PHE A 61 -12.91 3.00 9.16
N LEU A 62 -12.91 3.50 10.40
CA LEU A 62 -12.91 2.66 11.60
C LEU A 62 -14.22 2.84 12.33
N VAL A 63 -14.93 1.75 12.59
CA VAL A 63 -16.22 1.76 13.31
C VAL A 63 -16.09 0.99 14.61
N VAL A 64 -16.59 1.56 15.70
CA VAL A 64 -16.61 0.96 17.03
C VAL A 64 -18.03 0.95 17.54
N ASN A 65 -18.59 -0.22 17.83
CA ASN A 65 -19.97 -0.38 18.31
C ASN A 65 -20.98 0.44 17.46
N ASP A 66 -20.89 0.29 16.14
CA ASP A 66 -21.71 1.00 15.15
C ASP A 66 -21.51 2.52 15.07
N GLN A 67 -20.48 3.07 15.74
CA GLN A 67 -20.09 4.47 15.66
C GLN A 67 -18.82 4.65 14.84
N LEU A 68 -18.92 5.47 13.78
CA LEU A 68 -17.77 5.90 12.99
C LEU A 68 -16.81 6.77 13.81
N LEU A 69 -15.54 6.39 13.85
CA LEU A 69 -14.48 7.20 14.44
C LEU A 69 -13.88 8.16 13.42
N THR A 70 -13.77 9.43 13.81
CA THR A 70 -13.17 10.50 12.99
C THR A 70 -11.93 11.11 13.63
N ASP A 71 -11.69 10.85 14.92
CA ASP A 71 -10.58 11.40 15.69
C ASP A 71 -9.34 10.50 15.59
N SER A 72 -8.20 11.09 15.24
CA SER A 72 -6.96 10.33 15.03
C SER A 72 -6.42 9.71 16.32
N ALA A 73 -6.60 10.35 17.49
CA ALA A 73 -6.12 9.80 18.76
C ALA A 73 -6.94 8.56 19.17
N SER A 74 -8.26 8.61 18.99
CA SER A 74 -9.16 7.48 19.23
C SER A 74 -8.86 6.32 18.28
N ILE A 75 -8.68 6.61 16.99
CA ILE A 75 -8.29 5.61 15.99
C ILE A 75 -6.95 4.96 16.37
N GLN A 76 -5.94 5.76 16.72
CA GLN A 76 -4.64 5.28 17.16
C GLN A 76 -4.77 4.32 18.34
N SER A 77 -5.55 4.69 19.36
CA SER A 77 -5.76 3.85 20.55
C SER A 77 -6.31 2.46 20.19
N PHE A 78 -7.27 2.37 19.28
CA PHE A 78 -7.81 1.07 18.82
C PHE A 78 -6.82 0.29 17.96
N LEU A 79 -6.04 0.95 17.10
CA LEU A 79 -5.01 0.29 16.29
C LEU A 79 -3.86 -0.25 17.16
N GLU A 80 -3.42 0.49 18.17
CA GLU A 80 -2.41 0.03 19.12
C GLU A 80 -2.94 -1.14 19.96
N LYS A 81 -4.21 -1.08 20.35
CA LYS A 81 -4.89 -2.17 21.08
C LYS A 81 -4.97 -3.44 20.25
N ASP A 82 -5.30 -3.33 18.96
CA ASP A 82 -5.32 -4.46 18.02
C ASP A 82 -3.94 -5.13 17.95
N VAL A 83 -2.87 -4.35 17.75
CA VAL A 83 -1.49 -4.87 17.73
C VAL A 83 -1.13 -5.56 19.06
N ARG A 84 -1.47 -4.94 20.20
CA ARG A 84 -1.19 -5.51 21.52
C ARG A 84 -1.90 -6.85 21.71
N LEU A 85 -3.19 -6.92 21.41
CA LEU A 85 -3.99 -8.14 21.62
C LEU A 85 -3.60 -9.25 20.64
N THR A 86 -3.45 -8.92 19.35
CA THR A 86 -3.05 -9.91 18.33
C THR A 86 -1.62 -10.44 18.54
N SER A 87 -0.75 -9.66 19.18
CA SER A 87 0.60 -10.13 19.55
C SER A 87 0.61 -11.19 20.66
N GLY A 88 -0.48 -11.35 21.44
CA GLY A 88 -0.51 -12.20 22.62
C GLY A 88 0.24 -11.62 23.83
N TYR A 89 0.44 -10.29 23.86
CA TYR A 89 1.21 -9.61 24.91
C TYR A 89 0.68 -9.90 26.32
N ASN A 90 -0.63 -9.75 26.54
CA ASN A 90 -1.25 -9.93 27.86
C ASN A 90 -1.08 -11.37 28.36
N ASP A 91 -1.44 -12.36 27.52
CA ASP A 91 -1.33 -13.78 27.86
C ASP A 91 0.12 -14.17 28.17
N THR A 92 1.07 -13.62 27.40
CA THR A 92 2.51 -13.87 27.61
C THR A 92 3.00 -13.23 28.91
N LEU A 93 2.55 -12.01 29.22
CA LEU A 93 2.86 -11.32 30.47
C LEU A 93 2.32 -12.05 31.69
N ASP A 94 1.05 -12.48 31.66
CA ASP A 94 0.41 -13.20 32.74
C ASP A 94 1.07 -14.56 32.98
N SER A 95 1.32 -15.31 31.89
CA SER A 95 2.02 -16.60 31.94
C SER A 95 3.43 -16.45 32.53
N THR A 96 4.18 -15.43 32.09
CA THR A 96 5.54 -15.15 32.58
C THR A 96 5.52 -14.78 34.06
N THR A 97 4.59 -13.93 34.47
CA THR A 97 4.44 -13.48 35.86
C THR A 97 4.07 -14.65 36.77
N ALA A 98 3.14 -15.51 36.34
CA ALA A 98 2.74 -16.71 37.08
C ALA A 98 3.89 -17.72 37.21
N ALA A 99 4.63 -17.96 36.11
CA ALA A 99 5.78 -18.86 36.12
C ALA A 99 6.91 -18.34 37.02
N PHE A 100 7.19 -17.03 36.96
CA PHE A 100 8.19 -16.39 37.81
C PHE A 100 7.79 -16.40 39.29
N SER A 101 6.52 -16.13 39.62
CA SER A 101 6.01 -16.26 41.00
C SER A 101 6.13 -17.70 41.51
N THR A 102 5.80 -18.68 40.67
CA THR A 102 5.97 -20.10 40.99
C THR A 102 7.43 -20.42 41.30
N LEU A 103 8.37 -19.98 40.45
CA LEU A 103 9.81 -20.13 40.67
C LEU A 103 10.25 -19.58 42.04
N GLN A 104 9.82 -18.37 42.38
CA GLN A 104 10.15 -17.79 43.68
C GLN A 104 9.61 -18.64 44.83
N SER A 105 8.37 -19.13 44.73
CA SER A 105 7.74 -19.94 45.77
C SER A 105 8.44 -21.29 46.00
N VAL A 106 8.75 -22.03 44.93
CA VAL A 106 9.34 -23.38 45.03
C VAL A 106 10.78 -23.36 45.51
N ARG A 107 11.49 -22.26 45.27
CA ARG A 107 12.90 -22.07 45.63
C ARG A 107 13.11 -21.67 47.09
N THR A 108 12.17 -20.91 47.66
CA THR A 108 12.37 -20.25 48.95
C THR A 108 12.62 -21.25 50.09
N ALA A 109 11.83 -22.32 50.17
CA ALA A 109 11.96 -23.31 51.24
C ALA A 109 13.26 -24.16 51.13
N PRO A 110 13.61 -24.73 49.96
CA PRO A 110 14.89 -25.42 49.78
C PRO A 110 16.12 -24.55 50.03
N GLU A 111 16.12 -23.29 49.56
CA GLU A 111 17.23 -22.36 49.83
C GLU A 111 17.35 -22.03 51.32
N ALA A 112 16.24 -21.79 52.01
CA ALA A 112 16.25 -21.52 53.45
C ALA A 112 16.77 -22.73 54.24
N HIS A 113 16.37 -23.94 53.83
CA HIS A 113 16.86 -25.17 54.44
C HIS A 113 18.36 -25.36 54.19
N CYS A 114 18.84 -25.21 52.95
CA CYS A 114 20.25 -25.26 52.58
C CYS A 114 21.07 -24.22 53.38
N ALA A 115 20.52 -23.01 53.58
CA ALA A 115 21.15 -21.96 54.35
C ALA A 115 21.27 -22.30 55.85
N GLN A 116 20.21 -22.85 56.45
CA GLN A 116 20.22 -23.32 57.85
C GLN A 116 21.20 -24.48 58.05
N TYR A 117 21.27 -25.39 57.08
CA TYR A 117 22.14 -26.56 57.12
C TYR A 117 23.62 -26.16 57.10
N THR A 118 23.99 -25.26 56.19
CA THR A 118 25.35 -24.72 56.11
C THR A 118 25.64 -23.60 57.13
N ALA A 119 24.63 -23.24 57.95
CA ALA A 119 24.59 -22.13 58.90
C ALA A 119 25.00 -20.75 58.32
N VAL A 120 24.89 -20.61 57.00
CA VAL A 120 25.20 -19.37 56.29
C VAL A 120 24.14 -18.29 56.48
N ASP A 121 22.97 -18.67 57.00
CA ASP A 121 21.96 -17.75 57.51
C ASP A 121 22.38 -17.05 58.81
N ARG A 122 23.33 -17.62 59.57
CA ARG A 122 23.82 -17.10 60.86
C ARG A 122 25.20 -16.48 60.77
N PHE A 123 26.07 -17.05 59.94
CA PHE A 123 27.45 -16.59 59.77
C PHE A 123 27.77 -16.43 58.28
N PRO A 124 28.40 -15.31 57.87
CA PRO A 124 28.75 -15.13 56.48
C PRO A 124 29.81 -16.15 56.04
N CYS A 125 29.83 -16.52 54.76
CA CYS A 125 30.77 -17.48 54.17
C CYS A 125 31.28 -16.94 52.83
N PHE A 126 32.38 -16.18 52.88
CA PHE A 126 33.01 -15.53 51.72
C PHE A 126 34.47 -15.95 51.53
N ASN A 127 35.02 -16.69 52.48
CA ASN A 127 36.37 -17.24 52.44
C ASN A 127 36.45 -18.45 53.37
N LYS A 128 37.55 -19.21 53.29
CA LYS A 128 37.75 -20.43 54.10
C LYS A 128 37.45 -20.23 55.58
N ALA A 129 38.01 -19.20 56.22
CA ALA A 129 37.85 -18.99 57.67
C ALA A 129 36.39 -18.71 58.06
N SER A 130 35.67 -17.90 57.29
CA SER A 130 34.27 -17.57 57.54
C SER A 130 33.33 -18.75 57.25
N CYS A 131 33.59 -19.51 56.19
CA CYS A 131 32.85 -20.73 55.87
C CYS A 131 33.08 -21.86 56.89
N VAL A 132 34.31 -21.99 57.41
CA VAL A 132 34.59 -22.93 58.51
C VAL A 132 33.78 -22.57 59.76
N LYS A 133 33.74 -21.28 60.10
CA LYS A 133 32.94 -20.80 61.24
C LYS A 133 31.44 -21.05 61.04
N ALA A 134 30.92 -20.84 59.82
CA ALA A 134 29.53 -21.16 59.48
C ALA A 134 29.29 -22.68 59.60
N ALA A 135 30.08 -23.52 58.94
CA ALA A 135 29.90 -24.96 58.98
C ALA A 135 30.02 -25.57 60.38
N GLN A 136 30.87 -25.02 61.26
CA GLN A 136 31.00 -25.45 62.66
C GLN A 136 29.78 -25.08 63.53
N ALA A 137 28.98 -24.09 63.12
CA ALA A 137 27.79 -23.68 63.84
C ALA A 137 26.59 -24.64 63.63
N ASN A 138 26.71 -25.60 62.71
CA ASN A 138 25.74 -26.68 62.53
C ASN A 138 26.45 -28.05 62.65
N PRO A 139 26.05 -28.92 63.60
CA PRO A 139 26.65 -30.24 63.80
C PRO A 139 26.66 -31.14 62.56
N GLN A 140 25.74 -30.94 61.62
CA GLN A 140 25.65 -31.76 60.41
C GLN A 140 26.72 -31.41 59.37
N THR A 141 27.15 -30.15 59.32
CA THR A 141 28.22 -29.69 58.42
C THR A 141 29.59 -29.63 59.08
N SER A 142 29.66 -29.63 60.41
CA SER A 142 30.93 -29.54 61.15
C SER A 142 31.86 -30.73 60.89
N SER A 143 31.32 -31.93 60.61
CA SER A 143 32.13 -33.11 60.27
C SER A 143 32.67 -33.09 58.84
N MET A 144 32.09 -32.26 57.97
CA MET A 144 32.39 -32.21 56.53
C MET A 144 33.30 -31.04 56.15
N ILE A 145 33.53 -30.09 57.05
CA ILE A 145 34.36 -28.92 56.77
C ILE A 145 35.81 -29.24 56.41
N ASN A 146 36.29 -30.40 56.85
CA ASN A 146 37.62 -30.91 56.52
C ASN A 146 37.63 -31.80 55.28
N ALA A 147 36.47 -32.07 54.67
CA ALA A 147 36.41 -32.71 53.37
C ALA A 147 36.94 -31.74 52.31
N GLU A 148 37.76 -32.27 51.40
CA GLU A 148 38.27 -31.52 50.25
C GLU A 148 37.10 -30.95 49.45
N GLY A 149 37.19 -29.67 49.04
CA GLY A 149 36.18 -29.02 48.19
C GLY A 149 34.93 -28.49 48.89
N PHE A 150 34.67 -28.83 50.17
CA PHE A 150 33.40 -28.48 50.82
C PHE A 150 33.25 -26.97 51.09
N TRP A 151 34.28 -26.33 51.63
CA TRP A 151 34.20 -24.90 51.92
C TRP A 151 34.22 -24.07 50.63
N GLU A 152 34.90 -24.54 49.58
CA GLU A 152 34.86 -23.96 48.24
C GLU A 152 33.44 -24.03 47.67
N ALA A 153 32.78 -25.18 47.76
CA ALA A 153 31.38 -25.34 47.32
C ALA A 153 30.42 -24.40 48.06
N MET A 154 30.63 -24.15 49.37
CA MET A 154 29.85 -23.19 50.14
C MET A 154 30.06 -21.73 49.67
N VAL A 155 31.31 -21.33 49.38
CA VAL A 155 31.61 -20.00 48.82
C VAL A 155 30.95 -19.84 47.45
N ASP A 156 31.11 -20.84 46.58
CA ASP A 156 30.55 -20.84 45.23
C ASP A 156 29.02 -20.79 45.27
N TRP A 157 28.38 -21.54 46.17
CA TRP A 157 26.93 -21.50 46.34
C TRP A 157 26.44 -20.11 46.76
N GLN A 158 27.13 -19.43 47.68
CA GLN A 158 26.77 -18.05 48.05
C GLN A 158 26.89 -17.09 46.86
N ALA A 159 27.98 -17.18 46.10
CA ALA A 159 28.19 -16.34 44.92
C ALA A 159 27.12 -16.58 43.85
N GLN A 160 26.81 -17.85 43.55
CA GLN A 160 25.79 -18.23 42.58
C GLN A 160 24.38 -17.83 43.05
N ARG A 161 24.07 -17.98 44.34
CA ARG A 161 22.81 -17.49 44.92
C ARG A 161 22.64 -15.98 44.76
N ALA A 162 23.70 -15.21 45.02
CA ALA A 162 23.68 -13.76 44.85
C ALA A 162 23.49 -13.36 43.37
N ALA A 163 24.17 -14.04 42.45
CA ALA A 163 24.03 -13.81 41.01
C ALA A 163 22.60 -14.14 40.50
N PHE A 164 22.03 -15.25 40.96
CA PHE A 164 20.65 -15.61 40.68
C PHE A 164 19.68 -14.57 41.24
N ASN A 165 19.80 -14.19 42.51
CA ASN A 165 18.95 -13.17 43.14
C ASN A 165 19.01 -11.84 42.40
N THR A 166 20.19 -11.44 41.93
CA THR A 166 20.35 -10.22 41.12
C THR A 166 19.53 -10.30 39.83
N SER A 167 19.62 -11.42 39.11
CA SER A 167 18.87 -11.63 37.86
C SER A 167 17.36 -11.73 38.10
N ALA A 168 16.95 -12.42 39.17
CA ALA A 168 15.55 -12.52 39.56
C ALA A 168 14.96 -11.16 39.94
N ASN A 169 15.70 -10.35 40.70
CA ASN A 169 15.26 -9.00 41.06
C ASN A 169 15.15 -8.08 39.84
N ALA A 170 16.06 -8.20 38.86
CA ALA A 170 15.97 -7.46 37.60
C ALA A 170 14.71 -7.84 36.82
N LEU A 171 14.41 -9.14 36.68
CA LEU A 171 13.18 -9.61 36.05
C LEU A 171 11.93 -9.13 36.80
N ALA A 172 11.91 -9.23 38.12
CA ALA A 172 10.80 -8.77 38.96
C ALA A 172 10.53 -7.27 38.76
N ALA A 173 11.58 -6.46 38.71
CA ALA A 173 11.47 -5.02 38.47
C ALA A 173 10.88 -4.71 37.08
N THR A 174 11.29 -5.42 36.03
CA THR A 174 10.70 -5.26 34.70
C THR A 174 9.22 -5.69 34.68
N LEU A 175 8.87 -6.82 35.30
CA LEU A 175 7.48 -7.30 35.34
C LEU A 175 6.56 -6.39 36.17
N ALA A 176 7.10 -5.65 37.13
CA ALA A 176 6.33 -4.72 37.97
C ALA A 176 5.87 -3.44 37.24
N SER A 177 6.38 -3.15 36.05
CA SER A 177 6.03 -1.96 35.27
C SER A 177 5.82 -2.32 33.80
N PRO A 178 4.73 -3.04 33.47
CA PRO A 178 4.49 -3.51 32.13
C PRO A 178 4.24 -2.36 31.15
N SER A 179 4.88 -2.45 29.99
CA SER A 179 4.68 -1.55 28.86
C SER A 179 4.59 -2.35 27.56
N PRO A 180 3.55 -2.16 26.72
CA PRO A 180 3.42 -2.86 25.45
C PRO A 180 4.36 -2.25 24.41
N SER A 181 5.66 -2.51 24.52
CA SER A 181 6.67 -2.06 23.54
C SER A 181 7.66 -3.18 23.18
N ALA A 182 8.31 -3.04 22.03
CA ALA A 182 9.36 -3.96 21.59
C ALA A 182 10.55 -3.98 22.57
N ASP A 183 10.93 -2.81 23.09
CA ASP A 183 12.03 -2.69 24.07
C ASP A 183 11.69 -3.36 25.40
N TYR A 184 10.44 -3.25 25.85
CA TYR A 184 9.98 -3.94 27.04
C TYR A 184 10.03 -5.46 26.85
N ALA A 185 9.50 -5.95 25.73
CA ALA A 185 9.54 -7.38 25.40
C ALA A 185 10.98 -7.92 25.33
N ALA A 186 11.91 -7.17 24.72
CA ALA A 186 13.32 -7.53 24.68
C ALA A 186 13.98 -7.52 26.07
N SER A 187 13.61 -6.57 26.94
CA SER A 187 14.09 -6.51 28.32
C SER A 187 13.61 -7.71 29.14
N VAL A 188 12.32 -8.06 29.05
CA VAL A 188 11.78 -9.26 29.71
C VAL A 188 12.48 -10.51 29.18
N GLN A 189 12.60 -10.67 27.86
CA GLN A 189 13.31 -11.79 27.26
C GLN A 189 14.75 -11.92 27.78
N GLY A 190 15.53 -10.84 27.77
CA GLY A 190 16.91 -10.85 28.25
C GLY A 190 17.02 -11.20 29.74
N ASN A 191 16.13 -10.66 30.57
CA ASN A 191 16.08 -10.96 31.99
C ASN A 191 15.63 -12.42 32.26
N LEU A 192 14.71 -12.95 31.46
CA LEU A 192 14.33 -14.37 31.52
C LEU A 192 15.52 -15.28 31.20
N SER A 193 16.24 -15.02 30.12
CA SER A 193 17.44 -15.79 29.75
C SER A 193 18.54 -15.70 30.82
N ALA A 194 18.69 -14.54 31.49
CA ALA A 194 19.63 -14.36 32.59
C ALA A 194 19.24 -15.18 33.82
N VAL A 195 17.96 -15.13 34.23
CA VAL A 195 17.42 -15.94 35.34
C VAL A 195 17.63 -17.43 35.08
N ARG A 196 17.26 -17.90 33.88
CA ARG A 196 17.47 -19.30 33.48
C ARG A 196 18.93 -19.71 33.55
N ARG A 197 19.85 -18.93 32.95
CA ARG A 197 21.29 -19.25 33.00
C ARG A 197 21.83 -19.32 34.42
N GLN A 198 21.45 -18.37 35.27
CA GLN A 198 21.88 -18.38 36.67
C GLN A 198 21.24 -19.52 37.45
N PHE A 199 20.00 -19.91 37.12
CA PHE A 199 19.35 -21.06 37.71
C PHE A 199 20.10 -22.34 37.37
N ASP A 200 20.43 -22.55 36.10
CA ASP A 200 21.19 -23.73 35.63
C ASP A 200 22.52 -23.83 36.38
N VAL A 201 23.30 -22.74 36.44
CA VAL A 201 24.58 -22.72 37.19
C VAL A 201 24.36 -23.01 38.69
N PHE A 202 23.36 -22.37 39.29
CA PHE A 202 23.07 -22.52 40.72
C PHE A 202 22.65 -23.94 41.10
N MET A 203 21.84 -24.60 40.27
CA MET A 203 21.35 -25.96 40.49
C MET A 203 22.42 -27.05 40.26
N HIS A 204 23.49 -26.72 39.53
CA HIS A 204 24.63 -27.61 39.30
C HIS A 204 25.74 -27.48 40.35
N ASN A 205 25.56 -26.65 41.38
CA ASN A 205 26.49 -26.54 42.49
C ASN A 205 26.69 -27.88 43.23
N ASP A 206 27.92 -28.15 43.69
CA ASP A 206 28.31 -29.38 44.38
C ASP A 206 27.53 -29.66 45.68
N LEU A 207 26.93 -28.63 46.30
CA LEU A 207 26.02 -28.79 47.43
C LEU A 207 24.66 -29.40 47.05
N TYR A 208 24.20 -29.22 45.82
CA TYR A 208 22.96 -29.81 45.28
C TYR A 208 23.19 -31.16 44.61
N ARG A 209 24.44 -31.47 44.24
CA ARG A 209 24.75 -32.71 43.51
C ARG A 209 24.54 -33.93 44.39
N THR A 210 23.97 -34.95 43.77
CA THR A 210 23.75 -36.27 44.36
C THR A 210 24.78 -37.27 43.89
N ARG A 211 25.10 -38.28 44.71
CA ARG A 211 26.03 -39.38 44.39
C ARG A 211 25.62 -40.20 43.16
N TRP A 212 24.43 -39.97 42.64
CA TRP A 212 23.89 -40.58 41.44
C TRP A 212 24.09 -39.72 40.18
N ASP A 213 24.52 -38.47 40.31
CA ASP A 213 24.82 -37.59 39.18
C ASP A 213 26.08 -38.05 38.44
N ALA A 214 26.11 -37.87 37.12
CA ALA A 214 27.16 -38.37 36.24
C ALA A 214 28.57 -37.83 36.56
N ASP A 215 28.63 -36.60 37.09
CA ASP A 215 29.88 -35.91 37.46
C ASP A 215 30.36 -36.22 38.89
N CYS A 216 29.64 -37.07 39.62
CA CYS A 216 30.03 -37.49 40.97
C CYS A 216 30.83 -38.79 40.93
N PRO A 217 32.12 -38.79 41.31
CA PRO A 217 32.91 -40.01 41.28
C PRO A 217 32.29 -41.05 42.22
N LYS A 218 31.82 -42.19 41.68
CA LYS A 218 31.15 -43.27 42.44
C LYS A 218 31.94 -43.79 43.66
N PHE A 219 33.23 -43.48 43.77
CA PHE A 219 34.12 -43.96 44.83
C PHE A 219 35.03 -42.89 45.46
N ASN A 220 34.91 -41.60 45.10
CA ASN A 220 35.63 -40.51 45.77
C ASN A 220 34.66 -39.37 46.12
N ARG A 221 34.31 -39.26 47.40
CA ARG A 221 33.20 -38.44 47.94
C ARG A 221 33.54 -36.94 48.05
N SER A 222 34.64 -36.48 47.45
CA SER A 222 35.18 -35.13 47.66
C SER A 222 34.49 -34.02 46.84
N THR A 223 33.52 -34.34 45.98
CA THR A 223 32.94 -33.32 45.07
C THR A 223 31.42 -33.24 45.06
N CYS A 224 30.70 -34.14 45.74
CA CYS A 224 29.23 -34.12 45.74
C CYS A 224 28.70 -34.42 47.13
N PHE A 225 28.01 -33.44 47.71
CA PHE A 225 27.77 -33.43 49.14
C PHE A 225 26.33 -33.77 49.54
N GLU A 226 25.37 -33.76 48.61
CA GLU A 226 23.96 -34.13 48.87
C GLU A 226 23.25 -33.29 49.96
N PHE A 227 23.80 -32.16 50.40
CA PHE A 227 23.25 -31.42 51.54
C PHE A 227 22.05 -30.56 51.20
N CYS A 228 21.99 -30.05 49.97
CA CYS A 228 20.91 -29.19 49.54
C CYS A 228 19.99 -29.96 48.60
N THR A 229 18.69 -29.96 48.90
CA THR A 229 17.71 -30.65 48.06
C THR A 229 17.62 -29.92 46.72
N ARG A 230 17.82 -30.64 45.62
CA ARG A 230 17.53 -30.10 44.29
C ARG A 230 16.06 -29.74 44.22
N THR A 231 15.78 -28.46 44.01
CA THR A 231 14.49 -27.97 43.57
C THR A 231 14.19 -28.58 42.21
N ASN A 232 13.39 -29.63 42.18
CA ASN A 232 12.93 -30.22 40.92
C ASN A 232 11.81 -29.34 40.38
N TRP A 233 12.19 -28.37 39.56
CA TRP A 233 11.23 -27.44 39.01
C TRP A 233 10.69 -27.97 37.69
N THR A 234 9.44 -28.44 37.74
CA THR A 234 8.70 -28.95 36.59
C THR A 234 8.43 -27.89 35.49
N GLY A 235 8.89 -26.65 35.65
CA GLY A 235 8.71 -25.54 34.72
C GLY A 235 9.95 -25.17 33.90
N GLU A 236 11.11 -25.78 34.12
CA GLU A 236 12.36 -25.47 33.41
C GLU A 236 12.22 -25.62 31.88
N GLU A 237 11.43 -26.61 31.44
CA GLU A 237 11.11 -26.85 30.02
C GLU A 237 10.35 -25.68 29.35
N ASN A 238 9.69 -24.81 30.13
CA ASN A 238 8.87 -23.73 29.59
C ASN A 238 9.62 -22.40 29.39
N TRP A 239 10.84 -22.23 29.92
CA TRP A 239 11.55 -20.94 29.84
C TRP A 239 12.00 -20.61 28.43
N SER A 240 12.56 -21.59 27.73
CA SER A 240 12.94 -21.40 26.33
C SER A 240 11.73 -21.08 25.44
N ALA A 241 10.56 -21.62 25.78
CA ALA A 241 9.31 -21.33 25.09
C ALA A 241 8.83 -19.89 25.40
N MET A 242 8.89 -19.46 26.67
CA MET A 242 8.57 -18.08 27.07
C MET A 242 9.52 -17.05 26.46
N GLU A 243 10.83 -17.32 26.44
CA GLU A 243 11.82 -16.48 25.75
C GLU A 243 11.46 -16.32 24.26
N SER A 244 11.10 -17.44 23.61
CA SER A 244 10.67 -17.43 22.20
C SER A 244 9.34 -16.70 21.99
N GLN A 245 8.42 -16.76 22.96
CA GLN A 245 7.16 -16.00 22.92
C GLN A 245 7.41 -14.50 23.03
N TRP A 246 8.23 -14.07 23.99
CA TRP A 246 8.61 -12.66 24.13
C TRP A 246 9.33 -12.09 22.92
N TYR A 247 10.18 -12.89 22.27
CA TYR A 247 10.77 -12.50 20.99
C TYR A 247 9.71 -12.22 19.91
N ARG A 248 8.71 -13.11 19.77
CA ARG A 248 7.61 -12.93 18.80
C ARG A 248 6.73 -11.72 19.15
N VAL A 249 6.39 -11.57 20.42
CA VAL A 249 5.65 -10.41 20.93
C VAL A 249 6.40 -9.12 20.59
N GLY A 250 7.71 -9.04 20.87
CA GLY A 250 8.53 -7.87 20.54
C GLY A 250 8.57 -7.56 19.05
N ALA A 251 8.67 -8.58 18.20
CA ALA A 251 8.61 -8.42 16.75
C ALA A 251 7.27 -7.83 16.30
N SER A 252 6.14 -8.34 16.81
CA SER A 252 4.80 -7.81 16.51
C SER A 252 4.61 -6.37 17.00
N LEU A 253 5.06 -6.06 18.21
CA LEU A 253 4.93 -4.72 18.82
C LEU A 253 5.79 -3.65 18.14
N THR A 254 6.75 -4.03 17.29
CA THR A 254 7.55 -3.06 16.51
C THR A 254 6.66 -2.21 15.60
N SER A 255 5.52 -2.74 15.16
CA SER A 255 4.54 -2.02 14.33
C SER A 255 3.80 -0.89 15.07
N LEU A 256 3.90 -0.80 16.41
CA LEU A 256 3.25 0.25 17.19
C LEU A 256 3.73 1.65 16.78
N LYS A 257 5.01 1.79 16.41
CA LYS A 257 5.61 3.06 15.97
C LYS A 257 4.94 3.65 14.73
N ASP A 258 4.31 2.81 13.90
CA ASP A 258 3.68 3.21 12.64
C ASP A 258 2.19 3.55 12.82
N GLN A 259 1.58 3.20 13.96
CA GLN A 259 0.16 3.42 14.20
C GLN A 259 -0.27 4.90 14.25
N PRO A 260 0.52 5.86 14.78
CA PRO A 260 0.15 7.28 14.73
C PRO A 260 -0.06 7.78 13.29
N ALA A 261 0.86 7.47 12.37
CA ALA A 261 0.76 7.87 10.97
C ALA A 261 -0.42 7.18 10.27
N ARG A 262 -0.60 5.87 10.53
CA ARG A 262 -1.74 5.12 10.00
C ARG A 262 -3.07 5.66 10.49
N ALA A 263 -3.17 6.05 11.77
CA ALA A 263 -4.37 6.64 12.35
C ALA A 263 -4.70 8.00 11.73
N GLN A 264 -3.68 8.84 11.52
CA GLN A 264 -3.85 10.12 10.82
C GLN A 264 -4.34 9.93 9.39
N ALA A 265 -3.74 9.00 8.63
CA ALA A 265 -4.16 8.68 7.27
C ALA A 265 -5.61 8.17 7.22
N LEU A 266 -6.00 7.32 8.18
CA LEU A 266 -7.37 6.81 8.27
C LEU A 266 -8.37 7.91 8.62
N ALA A 267 -8.04 8.80 9.57
CA ALA A 267 -8.89 9.95 9.90
C ALA A 267 -9.08 10.88 8.70
N GLN A 268 -8.01 11.16 7.93
CA GLN A 268 -8.07 11.95 6.71
C GLN A 268 -8.93 11.27 5.63
N SER A 269 -8.73 9.97 5.41
CA SER A 269 -9.54 9.18 4.49
C SER A 269 -11.02 9.21 4.88
N THR A 270 -11.33 9.00 6.16
CA THR A 270 -12.68 9.12 6.70
C THR A 270 -13.27 10.51 6.43
N ALA A 271 -12.52 11.58 6.69
CA ALA A 271 -12.99 12.94 6.45
C ALA A 271 -13.26 13.22 4.95
N GLN A 272 -12.39 12.74 4.06
CA GLN A 272 -12.57 12.85 2.61
C GLN A 272 -13.84 12.15 2.14
N TRP A 273 -14.08 10.93 2.63
CA TRP A 273 -15.27 10.16 2.30
C TRP A 273 -16.56 10.79 2.84
N LEU A 274 -16.53 11.35 4.05
CA LEU A 274 -17.66 12.08 4.62
C LEU A 274 -17.95 13.38 3.86
N ASP A 275 -16.90 14.13 3.51
CA ASP A 275 -17.04 15.35 2.71
C ASP A 275 -17.58 15.04 1.31
N TYR A 276 -17.04 13.99 0.67
CA TYR A 276 -17.54 13.46 -0.58
C TYR A 276 -19.04 13.14 -0.48
N ALA A 277 -19.46 12.33 0.50
CA ALA A 277 -20.86 11.94 0.62
C ALA A 277 -21.79 13.13 0.84
N LYS A 278 -21.35 14.13 1.62
CA LYS A 278 -22.07 15.39 1.86
C LYS A 278 -22.20 16.25 0.60
N ASN A 279 -21.11 16.38 -0.17
CA ASN A 279 -21.03 17.29 -1.32
C ASN A 279 -21.34 16.61 -2.65
N ARG A 280 -21.52 15.28 -2.67
CA ARG A 280 -21.74 14.45 -3.87
C ARG A 280 -22.75 15.03 -4.87
N PRO A 281 -23.95 15.50 -4.48
CA PRO A 281 -24.91 16.09 -5.43
C PRO A 281 -24.37 17.37 -6.08
N ALA A 282 -23.71 18.23 -5.30
CA ALA A 282 -23.16 19.49 -5.79
C ALA A 282 -21.94 19.24 -6.70
N LEU A 283 -21.06 18.31 -6.34
CA LEU A 283 -19.92 17.90 -7.17
C LEU A 283 -20.37 17.37 -8.54
N TRP A 284 -21.38 16.49 -8.55
CA TRP A 284 -21.96 15.99 -9.79
C TRP A 284 -22.60 17.10 -10.62
N SER A 285 -23.45 17.93 -10.01
CA SER A 285 -24.11 19.04 -10.72
C SER A 285 -23.11 20.01 -11.34
N ALA A 286 -22.02 20.33 -10.63
CA ALA A 286 -20.96 21.19 -11.15
C ALA A 286 -20.24 20.55 -12.34
N MET A 287 -19.88 19.26 -12.25
CA MET A 287 -19.28 18.53 -13.36
C MET A 287 -20.21 18.47 -14.58
N ASP A 288 -21.47 18.09 -14.41
CA ASP A 288 -22.42 17.93 -15.52
C ASP A 288 -22.72 19.29 -16.20
N SER A 289 -22.82 20.36 -15.41
CA SER A 289 -22.94 21.73 -15.97
C SER A 289 -21.72 22.12 -16.79
N GLU A 290 -20.51 21.86 -16.29
CA GLU A 290 -19.26 22.16 -17.02
C GLU A 290 -19.19 21.36 -18.33
N MET A 291 -19.49 20.07 -18.29
CA MET A 291 -19.47 19.21 -19.47
C MET A 291 -20.56 19.60 -20.48
N SER A 292 -21.73 20.04 -20.03
CA SER A 292 -22.81 20.54 -20.91
C SER A 292 -22.41 21.84 -21.62
N ALA A 293 -21.71 22.74 -20.92
CA ALA A 293 -21.18 23.97 -21.52
C ALA A 293 -20.13 23.64 -22.60
N ARG A 294 -19.20 22.72 -22.30
CA ARG A 294 -18.21 22.23 -23.27
C ARG A 294 -18.85 21.55 -24.47
N GLU A 295 -19.87 20.72 -24.24
CA GLU A 295 -20.60 20.04 -25.32
C GLU A 295 -21.24 21.03 -26.28
N SER A 296 -21.83 22.09 -25.72
CA SER A 296 -22.44 23.17 -26.50
C SER A 296 -21.38 23.98 -27.25
N ALA A 297 -20.26 24.32 -26.61
CA ALA A 297 -19.17 25.06 -27.23
C ALA A 297 -18.55 24.29 -28.42
N THR A 298 -18.21 23.02 -28.23
CA THR A 298 -17.63 22.17 -29.28
C THR A 298 -18.60 21.99 -30.44
N ALA A 299 -19.89 21.77 -30.17
CA ALA A 299 -20.90 21.68 -31.22
C ALA A 299 -21.05 22.99 -31.99
N MET A 300 -21.09 24.14 -31.31
CA MET A 300 -21.18 25.46 -31.94
C MET A 300 -19.94 25.76 -32.79
N ASN A 301 -18.75 25.62 -32.22
CA ASN A 301 -17.48 25.91 -32.91
C ASN A 301 -17.31 25.02 -34.15
N PHE A 302 -17.54 23.71 -34.01
CA PHE A 302 -17.48 22.80 -35.15
C PHE A 302 -18.53 23.14 -36.24
N SER A 303 -19.77 23.41 -35.83
CA SER A 303 -20.84 23.75 -36.79
C SER A 303 -20.56 25.07 -37.54
N ALA A 304 -20.07 26.10 -36.85
CA ALA A 304 -19.71 27.39 -37.45
C ALA A 304 -18.56 27.23 -38.46
N SER A 305 -17.60 26.37 -38.16
CA SER A 305 -16.44 26.11 -39.00
C SER A 305 -16.71 25.13 -40.15
N SER A 306 -17.76 24.32 -40.08
CA SER A 306 -18.08 23.29 -41.09
C SER A 306 -18.37 23.82 -42.50
N ALA A 307 -18.75 25.10 -42.61
CA ALA A 307 -18.92 25.78 -43.90
C ALA A 307 -17.58 26.21 -44.52
N VAL A 308 -16.49 26.23 -43.74
CA VAL A 308 -15.16 26.71 -44.14
C VAL A 308 -14.23 25.54 -44.47
N TRP A 309 -14.24 24.49 -43.64
CA TRP A 309 -13.42 23.30 -43.81
C TRP A 309 -14.19 22.04 -43.41
N SER A 310 -13.71 20.87 -43.84
CA SER A 310 -14.31 19.58 -43.52
C SER A 310 -13.29 18.59 -42.97
N ASP A 311 -13.59 17.98 -41.83
CA ASP A 311 -12.80 16.91 -41.21
C ASP A 311 -13.75 15.79 -40.71
N PRO A 312 -14.00 14.74 -41.52
CA PRO A 312 -14.85 13.63 -41.12
C PRO A 312 -14.32 12.86 -39.90
N ALA A 313 -12.99 12.83 -39.70
CA ALA A 313 -12.39 12.16 -38.55
C ALA A 313 -12.68 12.94 -37.27
N LEU A 314 -12.55 14.27 -37.30
CA LEU A 314 -12.91 15.13 -36.17
C LEU A 314 -14.41 15.00 -35.80
N ALA A 315 -15.30 14.91 -36.80
CA ALA A 315 -16.72 14.67 -36.54
C ALA A 315 -16.97 13.35 -35.80
N SER A 316 -16.23 12.29 -36.18
CA SER A 316 -16.26 11.00 -35.49
C SER A 316 -15.70 11.09 -34.07
N ASP A 317 -14.62 11.83 -33.87
CA ASP A 317 -14.01 12.03 -32.55
C ASP A 317 -14.95 12.79 -31.61
N ILE A 318 -15.64 13.83 -32.10
CA ILE A 318 -16.68 14.56 -31.34
C ILE A 318 -17.80 13.59 -30.93
N LEU A 319 -18.25 12.71 -31.83
CA LEU A 319 -19.29 11.73 -31.51
C LEU A 319 -18.82 10.73 -30.45
N SER A 320 -17.58 10.22 -30.55
CA SER A 320 -16.97 9.32 -29.58
C SER A 320 -16.85 9.96 -28.19
N TRP A 321 -16.43 11.22 -28.14
CA TRP A 321 -16.40 12.00 -26.90
C TRP A 321 -17.80 12.18 -26.30
N LYS A 322 -18.81 12.52 -27.11
CA LYS A 322 -20.22 12.61 -26.66
C LYS A 322 -20.75 11.27 -26.13
N GLN A 323 -20.39 10.15 -26.75
CA GLN A 323 -20.75 8.81 -26.24
C GLN A 323 -20.11 8.56 -24.87
N SER A 324 -18.86 8.97 -24.67
CA SER A 324 -18.16 8.87 -23.38
C SER A 324 -18.81 9.74 -22.31
N LEU A 325 -19.22 10.96 -22.66
CA LEU A 325 -19.99 11.85 -21.78
C LEU A 325 -21.35 11.24 -21.40
N ASN A 326 -22.08 10.70 -22.36
CA ASN A 326 -23.38 10.05 -22.11
C ASN A 326 -23.24 8.80 -21.25
N SER A 327 -22.19 8.00 -21.46
CA SER A 327 -21.86 6.85 -20.59
C SER A 327 -21.60 7.31 -19.16
N THR A 328 -20.87 8.41 -18.98
CA THR A 328 -20.59 9.01 -17.67
C THR A 328 -21.87 9.49 -16.98
N ARG A 329 -22.78 10.16 -17.71
CA ARG A 329 -24.11 10.54 -17.20
C ARG A 329 -24.95 9.31 -16.83
N ALA A 330 -24.87 8.23 -17.60
CA ALA A 330 -25.57 6.98 -17.29
C ALA A 330 -25.02 6.31 -16.01
N LEU A 331 -23.70 6.36 -15.77
CA LEU A 331 -23.10 5.91 -14.51
C LEU A 331 -23.68 6.69 -13.32
N ALA A 332 -23.68 8.02 -13.39
CA ALA A 332 -24.25 8.87 -12.35
C ALA A 332 -25.75 8.59 -12.12
N ALA A 333 -26.53 8.42 -13.19
CA ALA A 333 -27.95 8.06 -13.11
C ALA A 333 -28.19 6.69 -12.47
N SER A 334 -27.22 5.76 -12.57
CA SER A 334 -27.24 4.48 -11.87
C SER A 334 -26.74 4.55 -10.41
N GLY A 335 -26.48 5.74 -9.89
CA GLY A 335 -25.99 5.97 -8.53
C GLY A 335 -24.47 5.83 -8.35
N LYS A 336 -23.70 5.73 -9.45
CA LYS A 336 -22.22 5.58 -9.45
C LYS A 336 -21.54 6.92 -9.69
N ILE A 337 -21.81 7.89 -8.82
CA ILE A 337 -21.37 9.27 -8.98
C ILE A 337 -19.85 9.41 -8.81
N HIS A 338 -19.23 8.65 -7.91
CA HIS A 338 -17.78 8.66 -7.70
C HIS A 338 -17.04 8.26 -8.98
N SER A 339 -17.47 7.17 -9.62
CA SER A 339 -16.91 6.70 -10.89
C SER A 339 -17.18 7.69 -12.03
N ALA A 340 -18.34 8.33 -12.04
CA ALA A 340 -18.64 9.38 -13.01
C ALA A 340 -17.71 10.60 -12.82
N LEU A 341 -17.51 11.06 -11.58
CA LEU A 341 -16.59 12.15 -11.25
C LEU A 341 -15.13 11.83 -11.61
N ALA A 342 -14.71 10.58 -11.45
CA ALA A 342 -13.36 10.13 -11.82
C ALA A 342 -13.09 10.23 -13.34
N ALA A 343 -14.13 10.21 -14.18
CA ALA A 343 -13.99 10.39 -15.64
C ALA A 343 -13.72 11.84 -16.06
N LYS A 344 -13.94 12.82 -15.17
CA LYS A 344 -13.84 14.26 -15.49
C LYS A 344 -12.53 14.67 -16.18
N PRO A 345 -11.32 14.31 -15.68
CA PRO A 345 -10.06 14.74 -16.31
C PRO A 345 -9.91 14.22 -17.74
N VAL A 346 -10.36 12.99 -18.00
CA VAL A 346 -10.30 12.39 -19.35
C VAL A 346 -11.23 13.13 -20.31
N LEU A 347 -12.47 13.41 -19.88
CA LEU A 347 -13.45 14.13 -20.70
C LEU A 347 -13.01 15.57 -21.00
N ILE A 348 -12.38 16.26 -20.03
CA ILE A 348 -11.81 17.60 -20.25
C ILE A 348 -10.69 17.54 -21.27
N ASN A 349 -9.70 16.65 -21.09
CA ASN A 349 -8.57 16.55 -22.02
C ASN A 349 -9.02 16.21 -23.44
N GLN A 350 -10.03 15.35 -23.58
CA GLN A 350 -10.62 15.04 -24.89
C GLN A 350 -11.32 16.27 -25.50
N SER A 351 -12.11 17.00 -24.71
CA SER A 351 -12.76 18.25 -25.16
C SER A 351 -11.73 19.30 -25.59
N ASP A 352 -10.69 19.53 -24.80
CA ASP A 352 -9.64 20.52 -25.11
C ASP A 352 -8.91 20.15 -26.42
N ALA A 353 -8.57 18.87 -26.62
CA ALA A 353 -7.94 18.40 -27.86
C ALA A 353 -8.85 18.57 -29.09
N LEU A 354 -10.17 18.46 -28.93
CA LEU A 354 -11.13 18.72 -30.00
C LEU A 354 -11.19 20.21 -30.34
N GLU A 355 -11.27 21.08 -29.31
CA GLU A 355 -11.26 22.53 -29.49
C GLU A 355 -9.97 23.03 -30.15
N ASP A 356 -8.81 22.53 -29.71
CA ASP A 356 -7.52 22.89 -30.29
C ASP A 356 -7.45 22.52 -31.78
N ARG A 357 -7.98 21.36 -32.16
CA ARG A 357 -8.05 20.94 -33.57
C ARG A 357 -9.00 21.81 -34.39
N ILE A 358 -10.17 22.15 -33.84
CA ILE A 358 -11.12 23.09 -34.47
C ILE A 358 -10.44 24.44 -34.70
N ALA A 359 -9.76 24.95 -33.67
CA ALA A 359 -9.07 26.23 -33.72
C ALA A 359 -7.89 26.24 -34.71
N ASP A 360 -7.08 25.17 -34.76
CA ASP A 360 -5.98 25.05 -35.73
C ASP A 360 -6.50 25.02 -37.16
N HIS A 361 -7.50 24.18 -37.46
CA HIS A 361 -8.10 24.13 -38.80
C HIS A 361 -8.70 25.47 -39.22
N GLN A 362 -9.41 26.13 -38.31
CA GLN A 362 -9.97 27.45 -38.54
C GLN A 362 -8.88 28.49 -38.83
N LYS A 363 -7.83 28.51 -38.02
CA LYS A 363 -6.69 29.42 -38.19
C LYS A 363 -6.01 29.24 -39.55
N ARG A 364 -5.77 27.99 -39.97
CA ARG A 364 -5.18 27.70 -41.29
C ARG A 364 -6.08 28.14 -42.42
N ALA A 365 -7.38 27.86 -42.33
CA ALA A 365 -8.35 28.29 -43.34
C ALA A 365 -8.44 29.82 -43.46
N ASP A 366 -8.38 30.53 -42.32
CA ASP A 366 -8.35 31.99 -42.30
C ASP A 366 -7.05 32.55 -42.89
N HIS A 367 -5.90 31.91 -42.62
CA HIS A 367 -4.62 32.25 -43.25
C HIS A 367 -4.70 32.12 -44.77
N ILE A 368 -5.16 30.98 -45.30
CA ILE A 368 -5.34 30.76 -46.74
C ILE A 368 -6.23 31.84 -47.35
N ARG A 369 -7.37 32.14 -46.71
CA ARG A 369 -8.31 33.18 -47.20
C ARG A 369 -7.65 34.56 -47.26
N ASN A 370 -6.86 34.92 -46.25
CA ASN A 370 -6.18 36.21 -46.19
C ASN A 370 -5.04 36.30 -47.22
N SER A 371 -4.23 35.25 -47.37
CA SER A 371 -3.21 35.17 -48.42
C SER A 371 -3.81 35.28 -49.82
N LEU A 372 -4.93 34.61 -50.09
CA LEU A 372 -5.60 34.72 -51.40
C LEU A 372 -6.07 36.15 -51.69
N LYS A 373 -6.65 36.86 -50.70
CA LYS A 373 -7.01 38.28 -50.87
C LYS A 373 -5.79 39.15 -51.17
N SER A 374 -4.69 38.94 -50.45
CA SER A 374 -3.43 39.66 -50.65
C SER A 374 -2.84 39.43 -52.04
N ILE A 375 -2.76 38.15 -52.48
CA ILE A 375 -2.32 37.77 -53.83
C ILE A 375 -3.19 38.45 -54.89
N GLN A 376 -4.52 38.44 -54.73
CA GLN A 376 -5.43 39.05 -55.70
C GLN A 376 -5.16 40.56 -55.88
N LEU A 377 -4.93 41.29 -54.77
CA LEU A 377 -4.59 42.71 -54.81
C LEU A 377 -3.21 42.94 -55.46
N ALA A 378 -2.23 42.08 -55.16
CA ALA A 378 -0.90 42.16 -55.73
C ALA A 378 -0.92 41.91 -57.25
N ILE A 379 -1.66 40.91 -57.73
CA ILE A 379 -1.87 40.64 -59.17
C ILE A 379 -2.54 41.84 -59.86
N ALA A 380 -3.54 42.46 -59.24
CA ALA A 380 -4.18 43.66 -59.78
C ALA A 380 -3.18 44.83 -59.92
N SER A 381 -2.22 44.97 -59.00
CA SER A 381 -1.13 45.93 -59.13
C SER A 381 -0.18 45.59 -60.28
N LEU A 382 0.23 44.31 -60.41
CA LEU A 382 1.08 43.85 -61.52
C LEU A 382 0.45 44.10 -62.89
N ASN A 383 -0.86 43.87 -63.01
CA ASN A 383 -1.62 44.15 -64.24
C ASN A 383 -1.59 45.63 -64.60
N LYS A 384 -1.78 46.54 -63.63
CA LYS A 384 -1.72 47.98 -63.85
C LYS A 384 -0.33 48.46 -64.29
N SER A 385 0.72 47.80 -63.80
CA SER A 385 2.11 48.10 -64.14
C SER A 385 2.60 47.46 -65.44
N GLY A 386 1.75 46.71 -66.16
CA GLY A 386 2.10 46.08 -67.44
C GLY A 386 3.11 44.94 -67.34
N SER A 387 3.19 44.22 -66.20
CA SER A 387 4.11 43.09 -66.06
C SER A 387 3.72 41.91 -66.95
N ASN A 388 4.66 41.39 -67.73
CA ASN A 388 4.49 40.20 -68.56
C ASN A 388 4.31 38.90 -67.76
N GLN A 389 4.62 38.90 -66.45
CA GLN A 389 4.45 37.73 -65.57
C GLN A 389 3.06 37.65 -64.92
N SER A 390 2.25 38.71 -65.03
CA SER A 390 0.93 38.81 -64.41
C SER A 390 -0.02 37.67 -64.77
N ALA A 391 0.00 37.20 -66.02
CA ALA A 391 -0.80 36.07 -66.49
C ALA A 391 -0.43 34.75 -65.80
N SER A 392 0.86 34.55 -65.49
CA SER A 392 1.35 33.35 -64.78
C SER A 392 0.85 33.33 -63.33
N PHE A 393 0.99 34.45 -62.62
CA PHE A 393 0.47 34.59 -61.26
C PHE A 393 -1.06 34.48 -61.20
N ALA A 394 -1.77 35.03 -62.19
CA ALA A 394 -3.22 34.90 -62.30
C ALA A 394 -3.68 33.44 -62.47
N ALA A 395 -2.97 32.64 -63.28
CA ALA A 395 -3.25 31.23 -63.44
C ALA A 395 -2.99 30.44 -62.13
N SER A 396 -1.87 30.71 -61.45
CA SER A 396 -1.55 30.07 -60.17
C SER A 396 -2.54 30.45 -59.06
N TYR A 397 -2.96 31.71 -59.02
CA TYR A 397 -4.01 32.17 -58.11
C TYR A 397 -5.34 31.46 -58.39
N ALA A 398 -5.78 31.36 -59.65
CA ALA A 398 -7.03 30.70 -60.00
C ALA A 398 -7.05 29.22 -59.59
N ALA A 399 -5.93 28.50 -59.82
CA ALA A 399 -5.79 27.10 -59.41
C ALA A 399 -5.86 26.94 -57.89
N LEU A 400 -5.14 27.80 -57.13
CA LEU A 400 -5.14 27.76 -55.67
C LEU A 400 -6.49 28.18 -55.07
N ALA A 401 -7.15 29.19 -55.65
CA ALA A 401 -8.49 29.64 -55.23
C ALA A 401 -9.54 28.55 -55.46
N SER A 402 -9.45 27.80 -56.57
CA SER A 402 -10.32 26.65 -56.82
C SER A 402 -10.06 25.50 -55.85
N ALA A 403 -8.80 25.21 -55.52
CA ALA A 403 -8.45 24.16 -54.56
C ALA A 403 -8.80 24.53 -53.10
N SER A 404 -8.88 25.82 -52.81
CA SER A 404 -9.25 26.36 -51.49
C SER A 404 -10.73 26.75 -51.40
N ALA A 405 -11.57 26.28 -52.34
CA ALA A 405 -13.01 26.53 -52.30
C ALA A 405 -13.64 25.85 -51.07
N PRO A 406 -14.42 26.57 -50.24
CA PRO A 406 -15.05 25.96 -49.08
C PRO A 406 -16.08 24.89 -49.45
N PRO A 407 -16.25 23.83 -48.62
CA PRO A 407 -15.43 23.52 -47.45
C PRO A 407 -14.09 22.86 -47.84
N ILE A 408 -12.98 23.43 -47.37
CA ILE A 408 -11.63 22.90 -47.63
C ILE A 408 -11.43 21.59 -46.85
N PRO A 409 -11.07 20.46 -47.48
CA PRO A 409 -10.75 19.24 -46.75
C PRO A 409 -9.57 19.44 -45.79
N ALA A 410 -9.70 19.03 -44.53
CA ALA A 410 -8.67 19.26 -43.51
C ALA A 410 -7.30 18.67 -43.87
N ALA A 411 -7.27 17.53 -44.57
CA ALA A 411 -6.05 16.92 -45.08
C ALA A 411 -5.28 17.83 -46.07
N GLN A 412 -5.95 18.81 -46.67
CA GLN A 412 -5.35 19.76 -47.63
C GLN A 412 -4.92 21.07 -46.97
N LEU A 413 -5.42 21.42 -45.79
CA LEU A 413 -5.22 22.73 -45.15
C LEU A 413 -3.73 23.10 -45.01
N ALA A 414 -2.89 22.21 -44.48
CA ALA A 414 -1.47 22.51 -44.27
C ALA A 414 -0.71 22.75 -45.58
N ASN A 415 -1.04 21.98 -46.62
CA ASN A 415 -0.42 22.14 -47.94
C ASN A 415 -0.89 23.43 -48.61
N LEU A 416 -2.21 23.71 -48.60
CA LEU A 416 -2.78 24.91 -49.18
C LEU A 416 -2.29 26.19 -48.46
N GLU A 417 -2.11 26.14 -47.15
CA GLU A 417 -1.51 27.22 -46.36
C GLU A 417 -0.06 27.52 -46.80
N THR A 418 0.75 26.47 -46.97
CA THR A 418 2.13 26.61 -47.43
C THR A 418 2.18 27.20 -48.84
N GLN A 419 1.34 26.69 -49.74
CA GLN A 419 1.27 27.16 -51.12
C GLN A 419 0.74 28.59 -51.22
N SER A 420 -0.25 28.97 -50.41
CA SER A 420 -0.77 30.34 -50.38
C SER A 420 0.28 31.32 -49.89
N ALA A 421 1.03 30.97 -48.84
CA ALA A 421 2.14 31.79 -48.33
C ALA A 421 3.26 31.95 -49.38
N GLN A 422 3.65 30.87 -50.06
CA GLN A 422 4.68 30.91 -51.11
C GLN A 422 4.25 31.77 -52.29
N LEU A 423 3.03 31.59 -52.79
CA LEU A 423 2.52 32.38 -53.91
C LEU A 423 2.36 33.86 -53.53
N GLU A 424 1.92 34.15 -52.31
CA GLU A 424 1.86 35.51 -51.77
C GLU A 424 3.23 36.18 -51.76
N GLN A 425 4.24 35.51 -51.20
CA GLN A 425 5.60 36.04 -51.16
C GLN A 425 6.16 36.30 -52.57
N LEU A 426 6.01 35.34 -53.49
CA LEU A 426 6.46 35.50 -54.87
C LEU A 426 5.76 36.68 -55.55
N THR A 427 4.45 36.79 -55.41
CA THR A 427 3.66 37.87 -56.03
C THR A 427 4.03 39.24 -55.45
N LEU A 428 4.15 39.36 -54.12
CA LEU A 428 4.54 40.61 -53.47
C LEU A 428 5.99 41.03 -53.81
N SER A 429 6.91 40.07 -53.90
CA SER A 429 8.30 40.35 -54.29
C SER A 429 8.37 40.91 -55.72
N GLU A 430 7.54 40.42 -56.63
CA GLU A 430 7.47 40.91 -58.00
C GLU A 430 6.84 42.31 -58.08
N VAL A 431 5.83 42.60 -57.26
CA VAL A 431 5.26 43.96 -57.11
C VAL A 431 6.35 44.93 -56.62
N ALA A 432 7.11 44.57 -55.59
CA ALA A 432 8.18 45.41 -55.06
C ALA A 432 9.29 45.63 -56.10
N ARG A 433 9.67 44.58 -56.85
CA ARG A 433 10.65 44.67 -57.95
C ARG A 433 10.21 45.68 -59.01
N MET A 434 8.94 45.61 -59.42
CA MET A 434 8.36 46.53 -60.39
C MET A 434 8.34 47.98 -59.87
N GLN A 435 8.04 48.20 -58.60
CA GLN A 435 8.05 49.54 -58.00
C GLN A 435 9.46 50.15 -57.90
N LEU A 436 10.49 49.32 -57.76
CA LEU A 436 11.89 49.76 -57.65
C LEU A 436 12.61 49.90 -59.01
N ASN A 437 11.94 49.66 -60.14
CA ASN A 437 12.57 49.60 -61.48
C ASN A 437 13.81 48.70 -61.55
N ALA A 438 13.87 47.65 -60.72
CA ALA A 438 14.98 46.70 -60.72
C ALA A 438 14.95 45.86 -62.00
N PRO A 439 16.11 45.46 -62.57
CA PRO A 439 16.18 44.64 -63.77
C PRO A 439 15.35 43.36 -63.66
N PRO A 440 14.85 42.81 -64.78
CA PRO A 440 14.02 41.61 -64.76
C PRO A 440 14.76 40.48 -64.02
N ALA A 441 14.12 39.89 -63.03
CA ALA A 441 14.55 38.60 -62.53
C ALA A 441 14.58 37.62 -63.72
N SER A 442 15.49 36.65 -63.71
CA SER A 442 15.45 35.50 -64.62
C SER A 442 14.03 34.89 -64.64
N GLN A 443 13.70 34.13 -65.69
CA GLN A 443 12.39 33.48 -65.89
C GLN A 443 11.90 32.59 -64.70
N ASP A 444 12.68 32.48 -63.63
CA ASP A 444 12.52 31.61 -62.49
C ASP A 444 11.32 31.97 -61.58
N SER A 445 10.92 33.24 -61.43
CA SER A 445 9.78 33.61 -60.56
C SER A 445 8.43 33.17 -61.15
N GLY A 446 8.23 33.38 -62.45
CA GLY A 446 7.05 32.92 -63.19
C GLY A 446 6.98 31.40 -63.31
N ALA A 447 8.13 30.74 -63.49
CA ALA A 447 8.24 29.28 -63.51
C ALA A 447 8.01 28.65 -62.12
N ALA A 448 8.52 29.28 -61.05
CA ALA A 448 8.26 28.86 -59.67
C ALA A 448 6.77 29.00 -59.30
N ALA A 449 6.10 30.06 -59.74
CA ALA A 449 4.65 30.20 -59.58
C ALA A 449 3.88 29.10 -60.34
N GLN A 450 4.35 28.67 -61.52
CA GLN A 450 3.75 27.57 -62.28
C GLN A 450 4.03 26.18 -61.66
N ALA A 451 5.16 25.99 -60.98
CA ALA A 451 5.46 24.75 -60.27
C ALA A 451 4.46 24.48 -59.12
N ILE A 452 3.94 25.54 -58.48
CA ILE A 452 2.85 25.42 -57.48
C ILE A 452 1.58 24.82 -58.13
N VAL A 453 1.29 25.16 -59.40
CA VAL A 453 0.13 24.63 -60.16
C VAL A 453 0.28 23.14 -60.47
N GLN A 454 1.47 22.71 -60.88
CA GLN A 454 1.74 21.29 -61.19
C GLN A 454 1.61 20.39 -59.94
N THR A 455 1.94 20.93 -58.76
CA THR A 455 1.78 20.23 -57.49
C THR A 455 0.30 19.98 -57.15
N ASN A 456 -0.58 20.95 -57.44
CA ASN A 456 -2.03 20.83 -57.21
C ASN A 456 -2.73 19.90 -58.20
N ALA A 457 -2.32 19.91 -59.47
CA ALA A 457 -2.82 18.97 -60.48
C ALA A 457 -2.51 17.50 -60.11
N ASN A 458 -1.34 17.24 -59.51
CA ASN A 458 -0.93 15.90 -59.09
C ASN A 458 -1.54 15.46 -57.74
N ALA A 459 -1.85 16.40 -56.85
CA ALA A 459 -2.50 16.11 -55.57
C ALA A 459 -4.01 15.78 -55.73
N GLY A 460 -4.70 16.49 -56.63
CA GLY A 460 -6.12 16.20 -56.95
C GLY A 460 -6.34 14.82 -57.57
N ALA A 461 -5.38 14.30 -58.33
CA ALA A 461 -5.46 12.99 -58.97
C ALA A 461 -5.27 11.79 -58.01
N LYS A 462 -4.60 11.97 -56.86
CA LYS A 462 -4.37 10.89 -55.86
C LYS A 462 -5.46 10.78 -54.80
N SER A 463 -6.29 11.81 -54.60
CA SER A 463 -7.39 11.78 -53.63
C SER A 463 -8.64 11.01 -54.12
N GLY A 464 -8.68 10.57 -55.38
CA GLY A 464 -9.84 9.90 -55.99
C GLY A 464 -9.91 8.38 -55.84
N THR A 465 -8.89 7.73 -55.28
CA THR A 465 -8.83 6.26 -55.15
C THR A 465 -8.26 5.84 -53.80
N ASN A 466 -9.11 5.79 -52.77
CA ASN A 466 -9.19 4.69 -51.79
C ASN A 466 -10.18 5.03 -50.68
N ALA A 467 -11.43 4.61 -50.89
CA ALA A 467 -12.41 4.40 -49.84
C ALA A 467 -12.86 2.93 -49.92
N SER A 468 -12.12 2.04 -49.26
CA SER A 468 -12.63 0.80 -48.64
C SER A 468 -11.46 -0.10 -48.20
N ALA A 469 -11.10 -0.05 -46.93
CA ALA A 469 -10.52 -1.21 -46.24
C ALA A 469 -10.70 -1.02 -44.74
N SER A 470 -11.78 -1.62 -44.24
CA SER A 470 -11.92 -2.04 -42.86
C SER A 470 -10.68 -2.84 -42.44
N ALA A 471 -9.99 -2.39 -41.39
CA ALA A 471 -9.12 -3.25 -40.60
C ALA A 471 -9.24 -2.88 -39.12
N ASN A 472 -9.96 -3.76 -38.43
CA ASN A 472 -10.04 -3.91 -36.99
C ASN A 472 -8.62 -4.11 -36.43
N ALA A 473 -8.12 -3.21 -35.58
CA ALA A 473 -6.94 -3.47 -34.76
C ALA A 473 -6.95 -2.59 -33.51
N SER A 474 -7.16 -3.28 -32.39
CA SER A 474 -7.02 -2.89 -30.99
C SER A 474 -5.72 -2.13 -30.66
N SER A 475 -5.83 -1.32 -29.62
CA SER A 475 -4.80 -0.55 -28.90
C SER A 475 -3.42 -1.21 -28.80
N PRO A 476 -2.38 -0.38 -28.61
CA PRO A 476 -1.66 -0.51 -27.34
C PRO A 476 -1.40 0.84 -26.65
N ALA A 477 -1.53 0.82 -25.33
CA ALA A 477 -0.98 1.80 -24.40
C ALA A 477 0.48 1.40 -24.03
N PRO A 478 1.25 2.25 -23.31
CA PRO A 478 2.64 2.53 -23.64
C PRO A 478 3.68 1.67 -22.90
N GLY A 479 4.90 1.74 -23.42
CA GLY A 479 6.06 0.99 -22.97
C GLY A 479 6.55 1.33 -21.56
N SER A 480 6.86 0.27 -20.82
CA SER A 480 7.67 0.28 -19.60
C SER A 480 9.14 0.00 -19.95
N SER A 481 10.02 0.86 -19.42
CA SER A 481 11.45 0.63 -19.26
C SER A 481 11.75 -0.59 -18.37
N LYS A 482 12.79 -1.35 -18.72
CA LYS A 482 13.44 -2.36 -17.85
C LYS A 482 14.25 -1.65 -16.75
N PRO A 483 14.38 -2.28 -15.56
CA PRO A 483 15.65 -2.95 -15.28
C PRO A 483 15.54 -4.32 -14.57
N ASN A 484 16.67 -5.03 -14.62
CA ASN A 484 17.08 -6.29 -13.99
C ASN A 484 16.42 -6.68 -12.64
N SER A 485 16.11 -7.98 -12.50
CA SER A 485 16.77 -8.90 -11.54
C SER A 485 16.19 -10.33 -11.61
N SER A 486 17.08 -11.32 -11.44
CA SER A 486 16.87 -12.77 -11.51
C SER A 486 15.81 -13.35 -10.54
N PRO A 487 15.27 -14.56 -10.79
CA PRO A 487 14.24 -15.17 -9.98
C PRO A 487 14.82 -16.02 -8.84
N LEU A 488 14.34 -15.79 -7.62
CA LEU A 488 14.35 -16.76 -6.52
C LEU A 488 12.91 -17.21 -6.23
N PRO A 489 12.72 -18.44 -5.72
CA PRO A 489 11.45 -19.17 -5.78
C PRO A 489 10.47 -18.73 -4.69
N CYS A 490 9.21 -18.55 -5.06
CA CYS A 490 8.12 -18.40 -4.09
C CYS A 490 7.80 -19.75 -3.46
N ALA A 491 8.20 -19.91 -2.19
CA ALA A 491 7.62 -20.86 -1.27
C ALA A 491 6.24 -20.36 -0.82
N LEU A 492 5.23 -21.21 -0.94
CA LEU A 492 3.92 -21.07 -0.31
C LEU A 492 4.07 -21.30 1.21
N PRO A 493 3.50 -20.46 2.09
CA PRO A 493 3.21 -20.91 3.44
C PRO A 493 1.92 -21.74 3.39
N ALA A 494 2.10 -23.06 3.43
CA ALA A 494 1.06 -23.98 3.86
C ALA A 494 0.74 -23.68 5.33
N ALA A 495 -0.32 -22.90 5.58
CA ALA A 495 -0.93 -22.83 6.90
C ALA A 495 -1.67 -24.14 7.14
N GLY A 496 -1.12 -24.94 8.04
CA GLY A 496 -1.61 -26.25 8.41
C GLY A 496 -2.98 -26.20 9.06
N LEU A 497 -3.91 -26.93 8.47
CA LEU A 497 -5.11 -27.41 9.15
C LEU A 497 -4.76 -28.78 9.75
N VAL A 498 -4.22 -28.80 10.97
CA VAL A 498 -4.15 -30.02 11.79
C VAL A 498 -5.36 -30.04 12.70
N MET A 499 -6.43 -30.71 12.27
CA MET A 499 -7.44 -31.22 13.19
C MET A 499 -6.83 -32.38 13.98
N LEU A 500 -6.38 -32.11 15.21
CA LEU A 500 -6.18 -33.14 16.22
C LEU A 500 -7.55 -33.48 16.84
N LEU A 501 -8.22 -34.49 16.26
CA LEU A 501 -9.29 -35.22 16.94
C LEU A 501 -8.65 -36.19 17.94
N GLY A 502 -8.20 -35.64 19.07
CA GLY A 502 -7.81 -36.41 20.25
C GLY A 502 -9.04 -36.69 21.12
N VAL A 503 -9.86 -37.68 20.74
CA VAL A 503 -10.88 -38.23 21.65
C VAL A 503 -10.17 -39.11 22.67
N ALA A 504 -9.82 -38.53 23.82
CA ALA A 504 -9.46 -39.30 25.00
C ALA A 504 -10.73 -39.91 25.60
N ILE A 505 -10.93 -41.20 25.35
CA ILE A 505 -11.93 -42.02 26.05
C ILE A 505 -11.44 -42.18 27.51
N ILE A 506 -12.02 -41.42 28.43
CA ILE A 506 -11.88 -41.64 29.86
C ILE A 506 -12.62 -42.96 30.19
N ARG A 507 -11.87 -44.02 30.48
CA ARG A 507 -12.41 -45.23 31.13
C ARG A 507 -12.64 -44.92 32.62
N PRO A 508 -13.85 -45.16 33.18
CA PRO A 508 -14.04 -45.11 34.61
C PRO A 508 -13.35 -46.30 35.29
N LYS A 509 -12.54 -45.98 36.30
CA LYS A 509 -11.93 -46.91 37.24
C LYS A 509 -13.05 -47.60 38.02
N ARG A 510 -13.22 -48.91 37.85
CA ARG A 510 -14.11 -49.73 38.68
C ARG A 510 -13.46 -49.91 40.06
N ALA A 511 -14.25 -49.62 41.09
CA ALA A 511 -13.96 -50.02 42.46
C ALA A 511 -14.05 -51.55 42.59
N SER A 512 -13.02 -52.11 43.22
CA SER A 512 -13.03 -53.35 43.99
C SER A 512 -11.82 -53.31 44.90
#